data_AF-A0A3C1RM79-F1
#
_entry.id   AF-A0A3C1RM79-F1
#
_cell.length_a   1.000
_cell.length_b   1.000
_cell.length_c   1.000
_cell.angle_alpha   90.00
_cell.angle_beta   90.00
_cell.angle_gamma   90.00
#
_symmetry.space_group_name_H-M   'P 1'
#
loop_
_entity.id
_entity.type
_entity.pdbx_description
1 polymer ?
#
loop_
_entity_poly.entity_id
_entity_poly.type
_entity_poly.pdbx_seq_one_letter_code
_entity_poly.pdbx_strand_id
1 'polypeptide(L)'
;MNQLQTDVLVVGGGTGGTAAAIQAARRGAKTILVSQWSMLGGMLTSGGVSAPDGNELAAFQTGIWGAFLRELNHRQPQGLDNAWVSFFTYHPQIGANIFADWVKAEPNLLWIPEQQPLEVIKQGNKITEVRFNSCTIHAKIILDATELGDLLELAEIPYRWGWELKDQWQEPSAPIVLSTLMKTTPVQAPTWVFIMQDFGENQIAPEIDIPPIDTPELFTNAWKNYDIESFLNYGRLPDNKFMINWPIQGNDYDQNLDRLIGSSSERLQFWQESFYHSLSFARFIQTKLGRRYGLATGIFPIENRPNFNTNPDILSAFALHPYYRESRRIQGLTTIREQDILPIQNGYTASLPSSPPFQGGWLPSSPPF
;
A
#
# COMPACT_ATOMS: atom_id res chain seq x y z
N MET A 1 20.07 -25.43 -0.55
CA MET A 1 19.03 -24.49 -1.02
C MET A 1 17.88 -25.35 -1.55
N ASN A 2 16.66 -25.18 -1.05
CA ASN A 2 15.53 -26.06 -1.42
C ASN A 2 15.05 -25.75 -2.84
N GLN A 3 14.70 -26.78 -3.62
CA GLN A 3 14.09 -26.64 -4.95
C GLN A 3 12.60 -26.93 -4.84
N LEU A 4 11.77 -25.98 -5.26
CA LEU A 4 10.32 -26.08 -5.21
C LEU A 4 9.72 -25.94 -6.62
N GLN A 5 8.55 -26.54 -6.82
CA GLN A 5 7.82 -26.48 -8.08
C GLN A 5 6.33 -26.21 -7.86
N THR A 6 5.80 -25.29 -8.67
CA THR A 6 4.42 -24.82 -8.61
C THR A 6 3.85 -24.56 -10.02
N ASP A 7 2.54 -24.43 -10.15
CA ASP A 7 1.93 -23.97 -11.40
C ASP A 7 2.03 -22.45 -11.50
N VAL A 8 1.65 -21.77 -10.42
CA VAL A 8 1.71 -20.31 -10.29
C VAL A 8 2.64 -19.93 -9.15
N LEU A 9 3.61 -19.05 -9.44
CA LEU A 9 4.41 -18.36 -8.42
C LEU A 9 4.00 -16.90 -8.41
N VAL A 10 3.65 -16.38 -7.24
CA VAL A 10 3.39 -14.95 -7.02
C VAL A 10 4.51 -14.42 -6.15
N VAL A 11 5.24 -13.42 -6.63
CA VAL A 11 6.34 -12.79 -5.88
C VAL A 11 5.90 -11.40 -5.46
N GLY A 12 5.59 -11.23 -4.17
CA GLY A 12 5.12 -10.00 -3.57
C GLY A 12 3.79 -10.19 -2.84
N GLY A 13 3.76 -9.82 -1.56
CA GLY A 13 2.61 -9.93 -0.66
C GLY A 13 1.66 -8.73 -0.70
N GLY A 14 1.72 -7.91 -1.75
CA GLY A 14 0.86 -6.74 -1.92
C GLY A 14 -0.63 -7.10 -2.06
N THR A 15 -1.51 -6.10 -2.12
CA THR A 15 -2.96 -6.31 -2.31
C THR A 15 -3.25 -7.20 -3.52
N GLY A 16 -2.69 -6.83 -4.68
CA GLY A 16 -2.88 -7.57 -5.93
C GLY A 16 -2.26 -8.96 -5.91
N GLY A 17 -1.03 -9.09 -5.38
CA GLY A 17 -0.33 -10.38 -5.29
C GLY A 17 -1.05 -11.37 -4.38
N THR A 18 -1.45 -10.93 -3.19
CA THR A 18 -2.22 -11.74 -2.24
C THR A 18 -3.55 -12.18 -2.85
N ALA A 19 -4.27 -11.25 -3.48
CA ALA A 19 -5.54 -11.56 -4.15
C ALA A 19 -5.36 -12.56 -5.30
N ALA A 20 -4.34 -12.38 -6.13
CA ALA A 20 -4.05 -13.27 -7.25
C ALA A 20 -3.68 -14.68 -6.77
N ALA A 21 -2.87 -14.81 -5.73
CA ALA A 21 -2.48 -16.09 -5.17
C ALA A 21 -3.69 -16.87 -4.61
N ILE A 22 -4.55 -16.20 -3.83
CA ILE A 22 -5.78 -16.78 -3.30
C ILE A 22 -6.70 -17.23 -4.45
N GLN A 23 -6.91 -16.38 -5.46
CA GLN A 23 -7.78 -16.72 -6.58
C GLN A 23 -7.21 -17.86 -7.42
N ALA A 24 -5.91 -17.89 -7.70
CA ALA A 24 -5.26 -19.00 -8.41
C ALA A 24 -5.46 -20.33 -7.67
N ALA A 25 -5.24 -20.35 -6.36
CA ALA A 25 -5.44 -21.53 -5.52
C ALA A 25 -6.91 -21.98 -5.49
N ARG A 26 -7.87 -21.05 -5.37
CA ARG A 26 -9.32 -21.31 -5.46
C ARG A 26 -9.80 -21.80 -6.83
N ARG A 27 -8.97 -21.66 -7.87
CA ARG A 27 -9.20 -22.23 -9.20
C ARG A 27 -8.46 -23.57 -9.39
N GLY A 28 -7.82 -24.08 -8.34
CA GLY A 28 -7.18 -25.40 -8.32
C GLY A 28 -5.72 -25.41 -8.76
N ALA A 29 -5.12 -24.25 -9.06
CA ALA A 29 -3.70 -24.20 -9.40
C ALA A 29 -2.84 -24.42 -8.16
N LYS A 30 -1.80 -25.26 -8.25
CA LYS A 30 -0.77 -25.31 -7.21
C LYS A 30 -0.06 -23.96 -7.22
N THR A 31 -0.09 -23.26 -6.10
CA THR A 31 0.34 -21.86 -6.02
C THR A 31 1.34 -21.68 -4.88
N ILE A 32 2.40 -20.93 -5.13
CA ILE A 32 3.31 -20.44 -4.09
C ILE A 32 3.25 -18.91 -4.09
N LEU A 33 3.00 -18.33 -2.92
CA LEU A 33 3.10 -16.89 -2.66
C LEU A 33 4.36 -16.64 -1.85
N VAL A 34 5.21 -15.74 -2.32
CA VAL A 34 6.39 -15.28 -1.58
C VAL A 34 6.21 -13.82 -1.23
N SER A 35 6.40 -13.43 0.04
CA SER A 35 6.30 -12.03 0.46
C SER A 35 7.59 -11.56 1.13
N GLN A 36 7.93 -10.28 0.95
CA GLN A 36 9.05 -9.66 1.66
C GLN A 36 8.81 -9.54 3.16
N TRP A 37 7.55 -9.39 3.56
CA TRP A 37 7.15 -9.11 4.93
C TRP A 37 6.32 -10.24 5.52
N SER A 38 6.20 -10.26 6.86
CA SER A 38 5.36 -11.19 7.62
C SER A 38 3.87 -10.83 7.61
N MET A 39 3.49 -9.73 6.97
CA MET A 39 2.10 -9.30 6.78
C MET A 39 1.75 -9.29 5.28
N LEU A 40 0.57 -9.82 4.95
CA LEU A 40 -0.01 -9.81 3.59
C LEU A 40 -1.04 -8.69 3.44
N GLY A 41 -1.19 -8.19 2.22
CA GLY A 41 -2.16 -7.16 1.84
C GLY A 41 -1.55 -5.82 1.40
N GLY A 42 -0.22 -5.68 1.43
CA GLY A 42 0.48 -4.49 0.88
C GLY A 42 0.00 -3.18 1.46
N MET A 43 -0.31 -2.22 0.58
CA MET A 43 -0.91 -0.93 0.91
C MET A 43 -1.94 -1.01 2.04
N LEU A 44 -2.90 -1.95 1.95
CA LEU A 44 -4.04 -2.05 2.85
C LEU A 44 -3.67 -2.50 4.26
N THR A 45 -2.47 -3.04 4.45
CA THR A 45 -2.03 -3.67 5.70
C THR A 45 -0.58 -3.31 6.03
N SER A 46 0.41 -3.95 5.42
CA SER A 46 1.84 -3.76 5.69
C SER A 46 2.36 -2.37 5.32
N GLY A 47 1.74 -1.70 4.34
CA GLY A 47 1.97 -0.31 3.97
C GLY A 47 1.14 0.70 4.79
N GLY A 48 0.25 0.21 5.66
CA GLY A 48 -0.44 1.00 6.69
C GLY A 48 -1.66 1.80 6.24
N VAL A 49 -2.06 1.77 4.95
CA VAL A 49 -3.22 2.51 4.44
C VAL A 49 -4.52 1.75 4.75
N SER A 50 -4.90 1.75 6.03
CA SER A 50 -6.09 1.06 6.53
C SER A 50 -7.36 1.93 6.55
N ALA A 51 -7.32 3.06 5.82
CA ALA A 51 -8.46 3.87 5.41
C ALA A 51 -8.28 4.24 3.92
N PRO A 52 -8.39 3.28 2.99
CA PRO A 52 -8.18 3.53 1.56
C PRO A 52 -9.31 4.38 0.98
N ASP A 53 -8.97 5.23 0.00
CA ASP A 53 -9.95 6.04 -0.72
C ASP A 53 -11.07 5.17 -1.32
N GLY A 54 -12.32 5.57 -1.13
CA GLY A 54 -13.46 4.89 -1.73
C GLY A 54 -14.73 5.06 -0.91
N ASN A 55 -15.71 5.76 -1.48
CA ASN A 55 -17.01 6.03 -0.87
C ASN A 55 -18.15 5.33 -1.66
N GLU A 56 -17.84 4.62 -2.74
CA GLU A 56 -18.81 3.98 -3.62
C GLU A 56 -19.17 2.55 -3.19
N LEU A 57 -20.15 2.41 -2.30
CA LEU A 57 -20.57 1.12 -1.74
C LEU A 57 -20.87 0.02 -2.80
N ALA A 58 -21.38 0.38 -3.98
CA ALA A 58 -21.82 -0.58 -4.98
C ALA A 58 -20.66 -1.29 -5.71
N ALA A 59 -19.62 -0.55 -6.11
CA ALA A 59 -18.47 -1.13 -6.82
C ALA A 59 -17.61 -1.98 -5.86
N PHE A 60 -17.55 -1.56 -4.59
CA PHE A 60 -16.67 -2.13 -3.58
C PHE A 60 -17.23 -3.38 -2.87
N GLN A 61 -18.46 -3.81 -3.12
CA GLN A 61 -19.04 -5.01 -2.47
C GLN A 61 -18.92 -6.32 -3.27
N THR A 62 -18.26 -6.31 -4.42
CA THR A 62 -18.08 -7.49 -5.28
C THR A 62 -16.65 -8.05 -5.22
N GLY A 63 -16.48 -9.28 -5.71
CA GLY A 63 -15.17 -9.93 -5.78
C GLY A 63 -14.51 -10.15 -4.42
N ILE A 64 -13.18 -10.23 -4.43
CA ILE A 64 -12.38 -10.48 -3.22
C ILE A 64 -12.38 -9.27 -2.27
N TRP A 65 -12.46 -8.06 -2.79
CA TRP A 65 -12.55 -6.84 -1.97
C TRP A 65 -13.87 -6.78 -1.19
N GLY A 66 -15.00 -7.07 -1.83
CA GLY A 66 -16.28 -7.17 -1.13
C GLY A 66 -16.29 -8.28 -0.07
N ALA A 67 -15.64 -9.41 -0.34
CA ALA A 67 -15.44 -10.45 0.68
C ALA A 67 -14.60 -9.95 1.86
N PHE A 68 -13.57 -9.14 1.59
CA PHE A 68 -12.66 -8.60 2.60
C PHE A 68 -13.40 -7.62 3.51
N LEU A 69 -14.20 -6.71 2.94
CA LEU A 69 -15.04 -5.79 3.70
C LEU A 69 -16.06 -6.51 4.60
N ARG A 70 -16.67 -7.60 4.12
CA ARG A 70 -17.59 -8.40 4.94
C ARG A 70 -16.87 -9.07 6.12
N GLU A 71 -15.67 -9.60 5.90
CA GLU A 71 -14.85 -10.17 6.97
C GLU A 71 -14.38 -9.09 7.96
N LEU A 72 -13.98 -7.91 7.48
CA LEU A 72 -13.66 -6.77 8.33
C LEU A 72 -14.84 -6.40 9.23
N ASN A 73 -16.03 -6.25 8.64
CA ASN A 73 -17.25 -5.94 9.39
C ASN A 73 -17.60 -7.01 10.43
N HIS A 74 -17.27 -8.28 10.17
CA HIS A 74 -17.44 -9.36 11.14
C HIS A 74 -16.42 -9.24 12.29
N ARG A 75 -15.14 -8.99 11.97
CA ARG A 75 -14.03 -9.05 12.94
C ARG A 75 -13.78 -7.76 13.69
N GLN A 76 -14.33 -6.63 13.23
CA GLN A 76 -14.20 -5.31 13.84
C GLN A 76 -15.59 -4.78 14.26
N PRO A 77 -16.07 -5.12 15.46
CA PRO A 77 -17.41 -4.75 15.92
C PRO A 77 -17.61 -3.24 16.12
N GLN A 78 -16.52 -2.46 16.20
CA GLN A 78 -16.55 -1.01 16.29
C GLN A 78 -17.04 -0.32 15.00
N GLY A 79 -17.25 -1.07 13.91
CA GLY A 79 -17.66 -0.53 12.62
C GLY A 79 -16.49 -0.04 11.76
N LEU A 80 -16.78 0.26 10.49
CA LEU A 80 -15.78 0.64 9.49
C LEU A 80 -15.84 2.13 9.12
N ASP A 81 -16.90 2.85 9.43
CA ASP A 81 -17.09 4.25 9.00
C ASP A 81 -16.68 5.22 10.11
N ASN A 82 -15.37 5.43 10.28
CA ASN A 82 -14.82 6.27 11.36
C ASN A 82 -14.12 7.54 10.85
N ALA A 83 -13.91 7.69 9.55
CA ALA A 83 -13.11 8.75 8.94
C ALA A 83 -13.82 9.37 7.75
N TRP A 84 -13.40 10.56 7.33
CA TRP A 84 -14.03 11.22 6.17
C TRP A 84 -13.39 10.87 4.82
N VAL A 85 -12.15 10.36 4.79
CA VAL A 85 -11.52 9.95 3.52
C VAL A 85 -12.11 8.65 2.96
N SER A 86 -12.71 7.83 3.84
CA SER A 86 -13.13 6.47 3.51
C SER A 86 -14.26 5.99 4.40
N PHE A 87 -15.23 5.30 3.81
CA PHE A 87 -16.23 4.51 4.54
C PHE A 87 -15.67 3.22 5.14
N PHE A 88 -14.39 2.89 4.87
CA PHE A 88 -13.77 1.62 5.23
C PHE A 88 -12.47 1.82 5.98
N THR A 89 -12.58 2.02 7.28
CA THR A 89 -11.47 2.19 8.22
C THR A 89 -11.33 0.94 9.09
N TYR A 90 -10.10 0.47 9.29
CA TYR A 90 -9.86 -0.73 10.07
C TYR A 90 -8.47 -0.77 10.70
N HIS A 91 -8.30 -1.65 11.68
CA HIS A 91 -6.97 -1.96 12.21
C HIS A 91 -6.18 -2.78 11.17
N PRO A 92 -4.95 -2.37 10.81
CA PRO A 92 -4.17 -3.05 9.76
C PRO A 92 -3.88 -4.52 10.10
N GLN A 93 -3.78 -4.87 11.39
CA GLN A 93 -3.63 -6.26 11.86
C GLN A 93 -4.85 -7.13 11.54
N ILE A 94 -6.06 -6.60 11.68
CA ILE A 94 -7.29 -7.34 11.35
C ILE A 94 -7.29 -7.65 9.85
N GLY A 95 -6.98 -6.66 9.02
CA GLY A 95 -6.84 -6.84 7.57
C GLY A 95 -5.78 -7.89 7.20
N ALA A 96 -4.58 -7.81 7.79
CA ALA A 96 -3.51 -8.76 7.53
C ALA A 96 -3.90 -10.19 7.95
N ASN A 97 -4.58 -10.33 9.09
CA ASN A 97 -5.04 -11.63 9.60
C ASN A 97 -6.11 -12.26 8.70
N ILE A 98 -7.02 -11.46 8.13
CA ILE A 98 -8.01 -11.97 7.15
C ILE A 98 -7.29 -12.58 5.94
N PHE A 99 -6.29 -11.88 5.38
CA PHE A 99 -5.52 -12.40 4.26
C PHE A 99 -4.73 -13.65 4.64
N ALA A 100 -4.04 -13.63 5.78
CA ALA A 100 -3.28 -14.79 6.27
C ALA A 100 -4.18 -16.02 6.48
N ASP A 101 -5.37 -15.83 7.07
CA ASP A 101 -6.35 -16.90 7.28
C ASP A 101 -6.87 -17.46 5.96
N TRP A 102 -7.19 -16.60 4.99
CA TRP A 102 -7.61 -17.05 3.67
C TRP A 102 -6.52 -17.83 2.96
N VAL A 103 -5.27 -17.37 2.98
CA VAL A 103 -4.14 -18.13 2.43
C VAL A 103 -4.01 -19.48 3.11
N LYS A 104 -4.06 -19.52 4.44
CA LYS A 104 -3.97 -20.76 5.22
C LYS A 104 -5.10 -21.75 4.94
N ALA A 105 -6.30 -21.23 4.63
CA ALA A 105 -7.46 -22.06 4.33
C ALA A 105 -7.41 -22.72 2.94
N GLU A 106 -6.56 -22.24 2.02
CA GLU A 106 -6.42 -22.81 0.68
C GLU A 106 -5.33 -23.92 0.67
N PRO A 107 -5.68 -25.21 0.53
CA PRO A 107 -4.72 -26.31 0.66
C PRO A 107 -3.68 -26.36 -0.48
N ASN A 108 -3.97 -25.72 -1.62
CA ASN A 108 -3.08 -25.65 -2.78
C ASN A 108 -2.19 -24.39 -2.78
N LEU A 109 -2.23 -23.58 -1.71
CA LEU A 109 -1.45 -22.36 -1.58
C LEU A 109 -0.41 -22.48 -0.46
N LEU A 110 0.87 -22.40 -0.83
CA LEU A 110 1.96 -22.27 0.13
C LEU A 110 2.40 -20.80 0.19
N TRP A 111 2.41 -20.23 1.38
CA TRP A 111 2.98 -18.91 1.64
C TRP A 111 4.36 -19.02 2.30
N ILE A 112 5.35 -18.33 1.71
CA ILE A 112 6.71 -18.20 2.22
C ILE A 112 6.97 -16.72 2.54
N PRO A 113 6.93 -16.31 3.81
CA PRO A 113 7.17 -14.93 4.21
C PRO A 113 8.67 -14.61 4.29
N GLU A 114 8.97 -13.31 4.42
CA GLU A 114 10.31 -12.78 4.72
C GLU A 114 11.40 -13.17 3.70
N GLN A 115 11.05 -13.13 2.42
CA GLN A 115 11.98 -13.38 1.32
C GLN A 115 11.94 -12.26 0.28
N GLN A 116 13.11 -11.89 -0.23
CA GLN A 116 13.26 -11.02 -1.40
C GLN A 116 13.80 -11.84 -2.58
N PRO A 117 13.33 -11.58 -3.82
CA PRO A 117 13.90 -12.21 -5.00
C PRO A 117 15.35 -11.76 -5.16
N LEU A 118 16.24 -12.71 -5.42
CA LEU A 118 17.68 -12.48 -5.58
C LEU A 118 18.13 -12.62 -7.04
N GLU A 119 17.40 -13.40 -7.82
CA GLU A 119 17.72 -13.68 -9.23
C GLU A 119 16.51 -14.26 -9.94
N VAL A 120 16.39 -13.94 -11.24
CA VAL A 120 15.39 -14.51 -12.13
C VAL A 120 16.11 -15.33 -13.21
N ILE A 121 15.73 -16.61 -13.32
CA ILE A 121 16.33 -17.55 -14.27
C ILE A 121 15.44 -17.65 -15.51
N LYS A 122 16.06 -17.49 -16.69
CA LYS A 122 15.40 -17.48 -17.99
C LYS A 122 15.84 -18.68 -18.84
N GLN A 123 14.92 -19.20 -19.64
CA GLN A 123 15.20 -20.11 -20.76
C GLN A 123 14.66 -19.48 -22.05
N GLY A 124 15.56 -18.98 -22.91
CA GLY A 124 15.17 -18.20 -24.08
C GLY A 124 14.39 -16.93 -23.66
N ASN A 125 13.18 -16.77 -24.19
CA ASN A 125 12.28 -15.64 -23.89
C ASN A 125 11.30 -15.91 -22.73
N LYS A 126 11.51 -16.99 -21.96
CA LYS A 126 10.62 -17.41 -20.88
C LYS A 126 11.35 -17.34 -19.54
N ILE A 127 10.75 -16.68 -18.56
CA ILE A 127 11.16 -16.82 -17.16
C ILE A 127 10.67 -18.18 -16.65
N THR A 128 11.56 -18.96 -16.04
CA THR A 128 11.25 -20.31 -15.54
C THR A 128 11.37 -20.43 -14.03
N GLU A 129 12.27 -19.67 -13.40
CA GLU A 129 12.53 -19.78 -11.96
C GLU A 129 12.87 -18.44 -11.33
N VAL A 130 12.60 -18.32 -10.02
CA VAL A 130 13.05 -17.21 -9.19
C VAL A 130 13.80 -17.77 -7.98
N ARG A 131 14.99 -17.25 -7.71
CA ARG A 131 15.81 -17.62 -6.55
C ARG A 131 15.59 -16.64 -5.41
N PHE A 132 15.45 -17.19 -4.22
CA PHE A 132 15.35 -16.50 -2.94
C PHE A 132 16.48 -16.99 -2.02
N ASN A 133 16.57 -16.45 -0.80
CA ASN A 133 17.60 -16.88 0.15
C ASN A 133 17.42 -18.33 0.61
N SER A 134 16.17 -18.75 0.86
CA SER A 134 15.84 -20.09 1.38
C SER A 134 15.64 -21.16 0.29
N CYS A 135 15.26 -20.75 -0.92
CA CYS A 135 14.82 -21.66 -1.98
C CYS A 135 14.96 -21.08 -3.38
N THR A 136 14.90 -21.95 -4.38
CA THR A 136 14.63 -21.61 -5.79
C THR A 136 13.31 -22.24 -6.18
N ILE A 137 12.47 -21.49 -6.89
CA ILE A 137 11.11 -21.93 -7.24
C ILE A 137 10.96 -21.92 -8.75
N HIS A 138 10.71 -23.09 -9.33
CA HIS A 138 10.30 -23.25 -10.72
C HIS A 138 8.78 -23.14 -10.86
N ALA A 139 8.30 -22.37 -11.84
CA ALA A 139 6.86 -22.17 -12.08
C ALA A 139 6.49 -22.13 -13.56
N LYS A 140 5.24 -22.48 -13.88
CA LYS A 140 4.70 -22.36 -15.25
C LYS A 140 4.31 -20.91 -15.57
N ILE A 141 3.75 -20.22 -14.58
CA ILE A 141 3.37 -18.80 -14.62
C ILE A 141 4.01 -18.11 -13.41
N ILE A 142 4.63 -16.97 -13.64
CA ILE A 142 5.23 -16.13 -12.60
C ILE A 142 4.56 -14.77 -12.66
N LEU A 143 4.00 -14.33 -11.53
CA LEU A 143 3.43 -13.00 -11.36
C LEU A 143 4.42 -12.16 -10.55
N ASP A 144 4.92 -11.08 -11.14
CA ASP A 144 5.58 -10.03 -10.39
C ASP A 144 4.51 -9.17 -9.71
N ALA A 145 4.43 -9.30 -8.40
CA ALA A 145 3.57 -8.51 -7.53
C ALA A 145 4.40 -7.79 -6.45
N THR A 146 5.69 -7.60 -6.70
CA THR A 146 6.56 -6.79 -5.84
C THR A 146 6.16 -5.32 -5.95
N GLU A 147 6.41 -4.54 -4.91
CA GLU A 147 5.96 -3.14 -4.86
C GLU A 147 6.52 -2.28 -6.00
N LEU A 148 7.72 -2.60 -6.51
CA LEU A 148 8.44 -1.81 -7.51
C LEU A 148 8.73 -2.56 -8.82
N GLY A 149 8.14 -3.73 -9.03
CA GLY A 149 8.38 -4.55 -10.22
C GLY A 149 9.82 -5.07 -10.32
N ASP A 150 10.36 -5.57 -9.19
CA ASP A 150 11.75 -5.98 -9.06
C ASP A 150 12.11 -7.21 -9.91
N LEU A 151 11.15 -8.06 -10.31
CA LEU A 151 11.47 -9.17 -11.24
C LEU A 151 11.78 -8.64 -12.64
N LEU A 152 11.22 -7.50 -13.05
CA LEU A 152 11.55 -6.88 -14.33
C LEU A 152 13.03 -6.53 -14.40
N GLU A 153 13.55 -5.89 -13.35
CA GLU A 153 14.97 -5.53 -13.26
C GLU A 153 15.86 -6.78 -13.18
N LEU A 154 15.55 -7.72 -12.27
CA LEU A 154 16.34 -8.94 -12.11
C LEU A 154 16.38 -9.82 -13.37
N ALA A 155 15.34 -9.73 -14.20
CA ALA A 155 15.25 -10.46 -15.47
C ALA A 155 15.76 -9.64 -16.66
N GLU A 156 16.24 -8.41 -16.46
CA GLU A 156 16.64 -7.47 -17.51
C GLU A 156 15.52 -7.27 -18.57
N ILE A 157 14.26 -7.25 -18.13
CA ILE A 157 13.11 -7.01 -18.99
C ILE A 157 12.92 -5.50 -19.13
N PRO A 158 12.83 -4.94 -20.35
CA PRO A 158 12.62 -3.51 -20.53
C PRO A 158 11.36 -2.99 -19.83
N TYR A 159 11.50 -1.85 -19.17
CA TYR A 159 10.43 -1.19 -18.42
C TYR A 159 10.43 0.33 -18.63
N ARG A 160 9.36 0.97 -18.17
CA ARG A 160 9.20 2.41 -18.05
C ARG A 160 9.14 2.80 -16.57
N TRP A 161 9.63 4.00 -16.30
CA TRP A 161 9.62 4.69 -15.02
C TRP A 161 9.45 6.18 -15.31
N GLY A 162 8.45 6.84 -14.74
CA GLY A 162 8.14 8.22 -15.12
C GLY A 162 6.68 8.42 -15.51
N TRP A 163 6.41 9.50 -16.24
CA TRP A 163 5.10 9.77 -16.81
C TRP A 163 5.08 9.45 -18.30
N GLU A 164 3.99 8.88 -18.78
CA GLU A 164 3.74 8.75 -20.22
C GLU A 164 2.87 9.88 -20.73
N LEU A 165 3.20 10.37 -21.93
CA LEU A 165 2.49 11.49 -22.54
C LEU A 165 1.29 11.00 -23.34
N LYS A 166 0.28 11.86 -23.44
CA LYS A 166 -0.95 11.61 -24.18
C LYS A 166 -0.72 11.26 -25.65
N ASP A 167 0.34 11.77 -26.28
CA ASP A 167 0.65 11.46 -27.68
C ASP A 167 1.01 9.98 -27.92
N GLN A 168 1.51 9.27 -26.90
CA GLN A 168 1.91 7.87 -26.99
C GLN A 168 0.71 6.92 -27.17
N TRP A 169 -0.37 7.12 -26.39
CA TRP A 169 -1.52 6.20 -26.35
C TRP A 169 -2.89 6.87 -26.37
N GLN A 170 -2.95 8.19 -26.50
CA GLN A 170 -4.17 8.99 -26.51
C GLN A 170 -5.02 8.80 -25.24
N GLU A 171 -4.39 8.42 -24.13
CA GLU A 171 -5.05 8.28 -22.83
C GLU A 171 -5.61 9.64 -22.39
N PRO A 172 -6.93 9.73 -22.13
CA PRO A 172 -7.57 10.98 -21.73
C PRO A 172 -6.87 11.69 -20.57
N SER A 173 -6.43 10.94 -19.56
CA SER A 173 -5.85 11.41 -18.31
C SER A 173 -4.34 11.67 -18.37
N ALA A 174 -3.66 11.21 -19.43
CA ALA A 174 -2.23 11.42 -19.57
C ALA A 174 -1.88 12.91 -19.83
N PRO A 175 -0.77 13.41 -19.28
CA PRO A 175 -0.30 14.77 -19.55
C PRO A 175 0.08 14.97 -21.02
N ILE A 176 -0.17 16.16 -21.56
CA ILE A 176 0.30 16.54 -22.91
C ILE A 176 1.80 16.87 -22.88
N VAL A 177 2.27 17.48 -21.79
CA VAL A 177 3.66 17.84 -21.56
C VAL A 177 3.98 17.68 -20.08
N LEU A 178 5.22 17.32 -19.77
CA LEU A 178 5.67 17.22 -18.37
C LEU A 178 5.88 18.62 -17.79
N SER A 179 5.20 18.88 -16.67
CA SER A 179 5.46 20.06 -15.85
C SER A 179 6.85 20.00 -15.20
N THR A 180 7.32 21.12 -14.64
CA THR A 180 8.59 21.13 -13.89
C THR A 180 8.59 20.13 -12.74
N LEU A 181 7.48 20.04 -12.01
CA LEU A 181 7.31 19.09 -10.91
C LEU A 181 7.41 17.65 -11.42
N MET A 182 6.69 17.30 -12.49
CA MET A 182 6.68 15.94 -13.04
C MET A 182 8.05 15.49 -13.55
N LYS A 183 8.93 16.41 -13.93
CA LYS A 183 10.31 16.10 -14.31
C LYS A 183 11.18 15.71 -13.12
N THR A 184 10.84 16.18 -11.92
CA THR A 184 11.55 15.85 -10.67
C THR A 184 10.85 14.77 -9.85
N THR A 185 9.56 14.50 -10.14
CA THR A 185 8.76 13.45 -9.51
C THR A 185 8.27 12.45 -10.56
N PRO A 186 9.12 11.48 -10.96
CA PRO A 186 8.78 10.50 -12.00
C PRO A 186 7.60 9.60 -11.62
N VAL A 187 7.33 9.46 -10.34
CA VAL A 187 6.17 8.75 -9.79
C VAL A 187 5.56 9.57 -8.67
N GLN A 188 4.33 9.24 -8.28
CA GLN A 188 3.72 9.82 -7.11
C GLN A 188 4.54 9.52 -5.83
N ALA A 189 4.62 10.51 -4.94
CA ALA A 189 5.37 10.43 -3.70
C ALA A 189 4.95 9.20 -2.85
N PRO A 190 5.90 8.37 -2.42
CA PRO A 190 5.65 7.37 -1.38
C PRO A 190 5.36 8.04 -0.04
N THR A 191 4.63 7.31 0.80
CA THR A 191 4.29 7.77 2.15
C THR A 191 4.65 6.70 3.16
N TRP A 192 5.40 7.04 4.21
CA TRP A 192 5.58 6.13 5.34
C TRP A 192 4.46 6.36 6.36
N VAL A 193 3.44 5.52 6.30
CA VAL A 193 2.26 5.65 7.16
C VAL A 193 2.61 5.30 8.60
N PHE A 194 2.05 6.05 9.54
CA PHE A 194 2.13 5.76 10.97
C PHE A 194 0.78 5.95 11.65
N ILE A 195 0.59 5.29 12.79
CA ILE A 195 -0.64 5.37 13.57
C ILE A 195 -0.41 6.21 14.83
N MET A 196 -1.20 7.27 14.95
CA MET A 196 -1.31 8.04 16.19
C MET A 196 -2.46 7.54 17.06
N GLN A 197 -2.43 7.88 18.34
CA GLN A 197 -3.46 7.56 19.31
C GLN A 197 -3.77 8.79 20.17
N ASP A 198 -5.06 9.00 20.45
CA ASP A 198 -5.53 9.86 21.53
C ASP A 198 -5.56 9.05 22.83
N PHE A 199 -4.70 9.42 23.79
CA PHE A 199 -4.61 8.78 25.10
C PHE A 199 -5.65 9.32 26.11
N GLY A 200 -6.36 10.39 25.73
CA GLY A 200 -7.34 11.07 26.57
C GLY A 200 -6.75 12.20 27.42
N GLU A 201 -7.63 13.08 27.92
CA GLU A 201 -7.25 14.35 28.58
C GLU A 201 -6.43 14.17 29.87
N ASN A 202 -6.57 13.02 30.53
CA ASN A 202 -5.90 12.72 31.80
C ASN A 202 -4.66 11.84 31.64
N GLN A 203 -4.23 11.55 30.41
CA GLN A 203 -3.05 10.77 30.13
C GLN A 203 -2.01 11.61 29.38
N ILE A 204 -0.74 11.27 29.60
CA ILE A 204 0.39 11.87 28.93
C ILE A 204 1.02 10.80 28.06
N ALA A 205 0.82 10.91 26.75
CA ALA A 205 1.48 10.07 25.77
C ALA A 205 3.01 10.16 25.91
N PRO A 206 3.75 9.08 25.66
CA PRO A 206 5.20 9.13 25.54
C PRO A 206 5.63 10.23 24.58
N GLU A 207 6.71 10.93 24.92
CA GLU A 207 7.28 11.94 24.04
C GLU A 207 7.90 11.28 22.82
N ILE A 208 7.66 11.85 21.64
CA ILE A 208 8.22 11.34 20.39
C ILE A 208 9.65 11.87 20.26
N ASP A 209 10.61 10.94 20.15
CA ASP A 209 12.02 11.25 20.01
C ASP A 209 12.29 12.13 18.78
N ILE A 210 13.29 13.01 18.88
CA ILE A 210 13.74 13.84 17.77
C ILE A 210 14.43 12.93 16.74
N PRO A 211 13.96 12.86 15.48
CA PRO A 211 14.64 12.09 14.44
C PRO A 211 16.01 12.71 14.10
N PRO A 212 16.97 11.92 13.59
CA PRO A 212 18.27 12.45 13.15
C PRO A 212 18.18 13.56 12.09
N ILE A 213 17.10 13.54 11.29
CA ILE A 213 16.73 14.62 10.37
C ILE A 213 15.33 15.09 10.80
N ASP A 214 15.27 16.23 11.51
CA ASP A 214 14.03 16.87 11.96
C ASP A 214 13.80 18.15 11.14
N THR A 215 12.61 18.27 10.56
CA THR A 215 12.22 19.30 9.58
C THR A 215 10.81 19.87 9.85
N PRO A 216 10.48 20.23 11.10
CA PRO A 216 9.13 20.63 11.50
C PRO A 216 8.59 21.86 10.76
N GLU A 217 9.47 22.71 10.23
CA GLU A 217 9.14 23.89 9.44
C GLU A 217 8.39 23.56 8.14
N LEU A 218 8.61 22.37 7.56
CA LEU A 218 7.94 21.92 6.34
C LEU A 218 6.44 21.69 6.54
N PHE A 219 6.00 21.45 7.78
CA PHE A 219 4.63 21.07 8.11
C PHE A 219 3.77 22.23 8.63
N THR A 220 4.31 23.44 8.63
CA THR A 220 3.67 24.62 9.24
C THR A 220 2.28 24.93 8.67
N ASN A 221 1.98 24.51 7.44
CA ASN A 221 0.66 24.67 6.84
C ASN A 221 -0.10 23.34 6.66
N ALA A 222 0.31 22.27 7.33
CA ALA A 222 -0.22 20.92 7.10
C ALA A 222 -1.76 20.88 7.15
N TRP A 223 -2.37 21.54 8.12
CA TRP A 223 -3.82 21.68 8.25
C TRP A 223 -4.27 23.13 8.15
N LYS A 224 -3.62 23.99 7.36
CA LYS A 224 -3.98 25.42 7.27
C LYS A 224 -5.45 25.65 6.85
N ASN A 225 -5.99 24.74 6.04
CA ASN A 225 -7.36 24.81 5.51
C ASN A 225 -8.33 23.86 6.24
N TYR A 226 -7.91 23.26 7.35
CA TYR A 226 -8.70 22.29 8.12
C TYR A 226 -8.63 22.64 9.60
N ASP A 227 -9.70 22.41 10.35
CA ASP A 227 -9.55 22.37 11.80
C ASP A 227 -8.82 21.09 12.24
N ILE A 228 -8.37 21.07 13.50
CA ILE A 228 -7.60 19.95 14.06
C ILE A 228 -8.41 18.66 14.05
N GLU A 229 -9.71 18.76 14.30
CA GLU A 229 -10.61 17.60 14.31
C GLU A 229 -10.72 17.00 12.91
N SER A 230 -10.91 17.81 11.89
CA SER A 230 -10.95 17.38 10.49
C SER A 230 -9.61 16.77 10.08
N PHE A 231 -8.49 17.36 10.46
CA PHE A 231 -7.17 16.78 10.20
C PHE A 231 -7.03 15.37 10.81
N LEU A 232 -7.34 15.20 12.09
CA LEU A 232 -7.25 13.90 12.76
C LEU A 232 -8.26 12.89 12.20
N ASN A 233 -9.47 13.34 11.87
CA ASN A 233 -10.53 12.50 11.33
C ASN A 233 -10.35 12.12 9.85
N TYR A 234 -9.27 12.57 9.21
CA TYR A 234 -8.91 12.14 7.84
C TYR A 234 -8.83 10.63 7.72
N GLY A 235 -8.07 10.00 8.63
CA GLY A 235 -7.83 8.56 8.67
C GLY A 235 -8.15 7.97 10.03
N ARG A 236 -9.17 8.47 10.73
CA ARG A 236 -9.55 7.95 12.04
C ARG A 236 -9.91 6.46 11.96
N LEU A 237 -9.36 5.71 12.89
CA LEU A 237 -9.58 4.28 13.08
C LEU A 237 -10.36 4.07 14.39
N PRO A 238 -10.89 2.87 14.64
CA PRO A 238 -11.44 2.53 15.95
C PRO A 238 -10.44 2.69 17.09
N ASP A 239 -10.97 2.67 18.32
CA ASP A 239 -10.18 2.70 19.57
C ASP A 239 -9.26 3.93 19.67
N ASN A 240 -9.77 5.09 19.25
CA ASN A 240 -9.13 6.41 19.32
C ASN A 240 -7.76 6.47 18.63
N LYS A 241 -7.63 5.79 17.50
CA LYS A 241 -6.42 5.80 16.67
C LYS A 241 -6.64 6.59 15.38
N PHE A 242 -5.54 7.02 14.77
CA PHE A 242 -5.55 7.80 13.54
C PHE A 242 -4.44 7.30 12.62
N MET A 243 -4.81 6.85 11.42
CA MET A 243 -3.87 6.61 10.33
C MET A 243 -3.41 7.96 9.77
N ILE A 244 -2.10 8.23 9.85
CA ILE A 244 -1.51 9.44 9.28
C ILE A 244 -0.88 9.11 7.92
N ASN A 245 -1.60 9.50 6.87
CA ASN A 245 -1.19 9.49 5.47
C ASN A 245 -1.66 10.82 4.87
N TRP A 246 -0.96 11.91 5.16
CA TRP A 246 -1.48 13.26 4.94
C TRP A 246 -0.71 13.97 3.80
N PRO A 247 -1.38 14.26 2.67
CA PRO A 247 -0.69 14.76 1.47
C PRO A 247 -0.38 16.27 1.53
N ILE A 248 -1.08 17.04 2.36
CA ILE A 248 -0.95 18.50 2.39
C ILE A 248 0.19 18.87 3.34
N GLN A 249 1.40 19.08 2.81
CA GLN A 249 2.59 19.39 3.62
C GLN A 249 2.72 18.45 4.83
N GLY A 250 2.51 17.14 4.60
CA GLY A 250 2.59 16.11 5.62
C GLY A 250 3.71 15.12 5.33
N ASN A 251 3.40 13.83 5.43
CA ASN A 251 4.39 12.75 5.37
C ASN A 251 4.60 12.11 3.99
N ASP A 252 4.07 12.72 2.92
CA ASP A 252 4.50 12.38 1.55
C ASP A 252 5.97 12.78 1.36
N TYR A 253 6.77 11.89 0.78
CA TYR A 253 8.21 12.09 0.61
C TYR A 253 8.63 11.87 -0.85
N ASP A 254 8.96 12.96 -1.55
CA ASP A 254 9.15 13.02 -3.00
C ASP A 254 10.60 13.29 -3.44
N GLN A 255 11.58 13.15 -2.54
CA GLN A 255 12.96 13.56 -2.79
C GLN A 255 13.76 12.49 -3.54
N ASN A 256 14.23 12.82 -4.76
CA ASN A 256 15.11 11.99 -5.59
C ASN A 256 14.55 10.55 -5.77
N LEU A 257 13.33 10.45 -6.32
CA LEU A 257 12.57 9.19 -6.40
C LEU A 257 13.24 8.10 -7.25
N ASP A 258 14.20 8.44 -8.12
CA ASP A 258 14.96 7.44 -8.88
C ASP A 258 15.76 6.49 -7.97
N ARG A 259 16.05 6.89 -6.72
CA ARG A 259 16.64 6.01 -5.70
C ARG A 259 15.79 4.78 -5.38
N LEU A 260 14.48 4.82 -5.62
CA LEU A 260 13.59 3.66 -5.43
C LEU A 260 13.94 2.50 -6.37
N ILE A 261 14.33 2.83 -7.60
CA ILE A 261 14.71 1.85 -8.62
C ILE A 261 16.22 1.72 -8.81
N GLY A 262 17.01 2.49 -8.05
CA GLY A 262 18.46 2.41 -8.00
C GLY A 262 18.98 1.21 -7.18
N SER A 263 20.21 1.33 -6.69
CA SER A 263 20.85 0.29 -5.89
C SER A 263 20.14 0.04 -4.56
N SER A 264 20.35 -1.13 -3.96
CA SER A 264 19.81 -1.45 -2.63
C SER A 264 20.24 -0.45 -1.55
N SER A 265 21.43 0.15 -1.68
CA SER A 265 21.91 1.19 -0.75
C SER A 265 21.13 2.50 -0.92
N GLU A 266 20.89 2.94 -2.16
CA GLU A 266 20.12 4.15 -2.44
C GLU A 266 18.67 4.00 -1.97
N ARG A 267 18.07 2.83 -2.21
CA ARG A 267 16.73 2.50 -1.72
C ARG A 267 16.66 2.52 -0.19
N LEU A 268 17.65 1.95 0.49
CA LEU A 268 17.70 1.96 1.96
C LEU A 268 17.87 3.37 2.53
N GLN A 269 18.67 4.22 1.87
CA GLN A 269 18.80 5.64 2.25
C GLN A 269 17.49 6.39 2.06
N PHE A 270 16.82 6.23 0.91
CA PHE A 270 15.49 6.79 0.69
C PHE A 270 14.50 6.34 1.78
N TRP A 271 14.56 5.06 2.16
CA TRP A 271 13.70 4.53 3.20
C TRP A 271 13.98 5.19 4.56
N GLN A 272 15.24 5.31 4.94
CA GLN A 272 15.63 5.96 6.18
C GLN A 272 15.16 7.43 6.21
N GLU A 273 15.37 8.18 5.14
CA GLU A 273 14.99 9.59 5.05
C GLU A 273 13.46 9.79 5.07
N SER A 274 12.71 8.97 4.33
CA SER A 274 11.23 9.01 4.35
C SER A 274 10.63 8.60 5.69
N PHE A 275 11.26 7.64 6.39
CA PHE A 275 10.88 7.30 7.77
C PHE A 275 11.13 8.48 8.72
N TYR A 276 12.32 9.11 8.67
CA TYR A 276 12.63 10.27 9.51
C TYR A 276 11.73 11.47 9.21
N HIS A 277 11.40 11.73 7.95
CA HIS A 277 10.44 12.76 7.55
C HIS A 277 9.06 12.51 8.17
N SER A 278 8.61 11.26 8.18
CA SER A 278 7.33 10.87 8.78
C SER A 278 7.36 10.95 10.31
N LEU A 279 8.49 10.59 10.95
CA LEU A 279 8.69 10.74 12.39
C LEU A 279 8.76 12.21 12.83
N SER A 280 9.42 13.05 12.03
CA SER A 280 9.43 14.52 12.15
C SER A 280 8.00 15.07 12.10
N PHE A 281 7.17 14.58 11.18
CA PHE A 281 5.75 14.97 11.12
C PHE A 281 4.95 14.50 12.34
N ALA A 282 5.13 13.24 12.80
CA ALA A 282 4.49 12.74 14.02
C ALA A 282 4.82 13.61 15.24
N ARG A 283 6.10 13.96 15.40
CA ARG A 283 6.60 14.83 16.45
C ARG A 283 6.04 16.24 16.34
N PHE A 284 5.96 16.80 15.13
CA PHE A 284 5.33 18.09 14.87
C PHE A 284 3.86 18.09 15.34
N ILE A 285 3.08 17.06 15.00
CA ILE A 285 1.69 16.92 15.44
C ILE A 285 1.61 16.90 16.97
N GLN A 286 2.38 16.05 17.66
CA GLN A 286 2.38 16.00 19.12
C GLN A 286 2.78 17.34 19.76
N THR A 287 3.74 18.06 19.17
CA THR A 287 4.18 19.36 19.66
C THR A 287 3.10 20.42 19.52
N LYS A 288 2.30 20.37 18.44
CA LYS A 288 1.22 21.33 18.18
C LYS A 288 -0.07 21.02 18.93
N LEU A 289 -0.39 19.74 19.09
CA LEU A 289 -1.65 19.28 19.69
C LEU A 289 -1.52 18.90 21.17
N GLY A 290 -0.28 18.82 21.68
CA GLY A 290 0.03 18.41 23.03
C GLY A 290 0.07 16.89 23.22
N ARG A 291 0.61 16.48 24.37
CA ARG A 291 0.84 15.07 24.72
C ARG A 291 -0.41 14.30 25.16
N ARG A 292 -1.60 14.81 24.87
CA ARG A 292 -2.82 13.98 24.78
C ARG A 292 -2.70 13.00 23.60
N TYR A 293 -2.03 13.43 22.54
CA TYR A 293 -1.78 12.64 21.34
C TYR A 293 -0.33 12.14 21.31
N GLY A 294 -0.14 10.93 20.79
CA GLY A 294 1.18 10.35 20.56
C GLY A 294 1.12 9.21 19.56
N LEU A 295 2.23 8.49 19.40
CA LEU A 295 2.25 7.28 18.58
C LEU A 295 1.54 6.12 19.28
N ALA A 296 0.75 5.36 18.53
CA ALA A 296 0.23 4.08 19.01
C ALA A 296 1.38 3.07 19.12
N THR A 297 1.23 2.02 19.93
CA THR A 297 2.25 0.98 20.10
C THR A 297 1.70 -0.40 19.70
N GLY A 298 2.60 -1.29 19.29
CA GLY A 298 2.28 -2.68 18.95
C GLY A 298 1.36 -2.83 17.73
N ILE A 299 1.37 -1.87 16.79
CA ILE A 299 0.51 -1.92 15.60
C ILE A 299 1.13 -2.77 14.49
N PHE A 300 2.44 -2.60 14.26
CA PHE A 300 3.17 -3.34 13.24
C PHE A 300 4.29 -4.17 13.87
N PRO A 301 4.60 -5.36 13.30
CA PRO A 301 5.79 -6.12 13.65
C PRO A 301 7.07 -5.27 13.51
N ILE A 302 8.05 -5.58 14.36
CA ILE A 302 9.35 -4.87 14.38
C ILE A 302 10.50 -5.75 13.89
N GLU A 303 10.24 -7.04 13.74
CA GLU A 303 11.19 -8.05 13.28
C GLU A 303 11.41 -7.94 11.77
N ASN A 304 12.61 -8.30 11.32
CA ASN A 304 12.95 -8.48 9.89
C ASN A 304 12.68 -7.25 9.00
N ARG A 305 12.76 -6.05 9.56
CA ARG A 305 12.70 -4.76 8.86
C ARG A 305 13.81 -3.81 9.32
N PRO A 306 14.20 -2.81 8.52
CA PRO A 306 15.09 -1.76 8.99
C PRO A 306 14.48 -1.02 10.19
N ASN A 307 15.27 -0.83 11.25
CA ASN A 307 14.83 -0.14 12.48
C ASN A 307 15.26 1.33 12.56
N PHE A 308 16.19 1.76 11.69
CA PHE A 308 16.76 3.11 11.63
C PHE A 308 17.15 3.68 13.00
N ASN A 309 17.72 2.85 13.90
CA ASN A 309 18.11 3.23 15.27
C ASN A 309 16.98 3.86 16.10
N THR A 310 15.73 3.48 15.84
CA THR A 310 14.55 3.99 16.54
C THR A 310 14.11 3.04 17.65
N ASN A 311 13.53 3.58 18.73
CA ASN A 311 12.95 2.78 19.81
C ASN A 311 11.89 1.79 19.26
N PRO A 312 11.89 0.50 19.67
CA PRO A 312 10.88 -0.48 19.29
C PRO A 312 9.42 -0.02 19.40
N ASP A 313 9.06 0.74 20.44
CA ASP A 313 7.69 1.23 20.63
C ASP A 313 7.30 2.21 19.53
N ILE A 314 8.18 3.16 19.20
CA ILE A 314 8.00 4.09 18.09
C ILE A 314 7.94 3.32 16.77
N LEU A 315 8.89 2.40 16.53
CA LEU A 315 8.95 1.63 15.29
C LEU A 315 7.66 0.82 15.05
N SER A 316 7.07 0.27 16.12
CA SER A 316 5.82 -0.49 16.06
C SER A 316 4.59 0.35 15.67
N ALA A 317 4.70 1.68 15.66
CA ALA A 317 3.65 2.60 15.20
C ALA A 317 3.65 2.81 13.68
N PHE A 318 4.75 2.49 13.00
CA PHE A 318 4.97 2.76 11.57
C PHE A 318 4.78 1.50 10.75
N ALA A 319 4.16 1.64 9.57
CA ALA A 319 4.03 0.60 8.56
C ALA A 319 5.37 -0.07 8.26
N LEU A 320 5.38 -1.33 7.80
CA LEU A 320 6.60 -2.12 7.55
C LEU A 320 7.49 -1.51 6.45
N HIS A 321 6.88 -0.81 5.51
CA HIS A 321 7.50 -0.14 4.37
C HIS A 321 6.66 1.07 3.94
N PRO A 322 7.21 2.01 3.16
CA PRO A 322 6.38 3.07 2.60
C PRO A 322 5.41 2.48 1.58
N TYR A 323 4.24 3.08 1.49
CA TYR A 323 3.26 2.75 0.46
C TYR A 323 3.66 3.39 -0.88
N TYR A 324 3.65 2.59 -1.94
CA TYR A 324 3.93 3.00 -3.31
C TYR A 324 2.67 2.99 -4.15
N ARG A 325 2.48 4.05 -4.95
CA ARG A 325 1.33 4.21 -5.84
C ARG A 325 1.64 3.76 -7.27
N GLU A 326 2.92 3.74 -7.64
CA GLU A 326 3.39 3.35 -8.96
C GLU A 326 4.65 2.49 -8.85
N SER A 327 4.84 1.61 -9.83
CA SER A 327 5.97 0.69 -9.95
C SER A 327 6.63 0.84 -11.32
N ARG A 328 7.75 0.14 -11.55
CA ARG A 328 8.22 -0.11 -12.92
C ARG A 328 7.09 -0.71 -13.75
N ARG A 329 6.88 -0.18 -14.96
CA ARG A 329 5.85 -0.65 -15.89
C ARG A 329 6.50 -1.38 -17.06
N ILE A 330 6.14 -2.64 -17.25
CA ILE A 330 6.70 -3.47 -18.33
C ILE A 330 6.49 -2.83 -19.71
N GLN A 331 7.53 -2.86 -20.54
CA GLN A 331 7.40 -2.60 -21.98
C GLN A 331 6.94 -3.88 -22.68
N GLY A 332 5.63 -4.17 -22.57
CA GLY A 332 5.02 -5.35 -23.17
C GLY A 332 4.82 -5.23 -24.69
N LEU A 333 4.59 -6.37 -25.35
CA LEU A 333 4.12 -6.42 -26.75
C LEU A 333 2.78 -5.70 -26.94
N THR A 334 1.98 -5.65 -25.89
CA THR A 334 0.74 -4.87 -25.79
C THR A 334 0.76 -4.16 -24.45
N THR A 335 0.43 -2.87 -24.46
CA THR A 335 0.27 -2.07 -23.24
C THR A 335 -1.22 -1.94 -22.96
N ILE A 336 -1.63 -2.28 -21.75
CA ILE A 336 -2.99 -1.99 -21.26
C ILE A 336 -3.06 -0.49 -21.00
N ARG A 337 -4.10 0.15 -21.55
CA ARG A 337 -4.30 1.60 -21.49
C ARG A 337 -5.56 1.95 -20.71
N GLU A 338 -5.68 3.21 -20.33
CA GLU A 338 -6.87 3.79 -19.68
C GLU A 338 -8.17 3.40 -20.42
N GLN A 339 -8.20 3.48 -21.74
CA GLN A 339 -9.39 3.16 -22.53
C GLN A 339 -9.77 1.67 -22.50
N ASP A 340 -8.83 0.78 -22.16
CA ASP A 340 -9.09 -0.66 -22.05
C ASP A 340 -9.80 -1.01 -20.73
N ILE A 341 -9.73 -0.11 -19.73
CA ILE A 341 -10.32 -0.29 -18.39
C ILE A 341 -11.42 0.72 -18.03
N LEU A 342 -11.71 1.70 -18.89
CA LEU A 342 -12.85 2.60 -18.70
C LEU A 342 -14.16 1.95 -19.17
N PRO A 343 -15.31 2.26 -18.53
CA PRO A 343 -16.64 1.83 -18.96
C PRO A 343 -17.14 2.63 -20.17
N ILE A 344 -16.36 2.64 -21.26
CA ILE A 344 -16.69 3.34 -22.51
C ILE A 344 -17.48 2.45 -23.47
N GLN A 345 -18.26 3.08 -24.35
CA GLN A 345 -18.98 2.38 -25.40
C GLN A 345 -17.99 1.61 -26.30
N ASN A 346 -18.24 0.31 -26.51
CA ASN A 346 -17.35 -0.63 -27.20
C ASN A 346 -15.99 -0.87 -26.51
N GLY A 347 -15.87 -0.58 -25.21
CA GLY A 347 -14.71 -0.95 -24.39
C GLY A 347 -14.69 -2.45 -24.03
N TYR A 348 -13.60 -2.88 -23.38
CA TYR A 348 -13.41 -4.26 -22.92
C TYR A 348 -13.88 -4.51 -21.48
N THR A 349 -14.34 -3.47 -20.80
CA THR A 349 -14.81 -3.56 -19.42
C THR A 349 -16.13 -4.31 -19.34
N ALA A 350 -16.21 -5.23 -18.38
CA ALA A 350 -17.45 -5.90 -18.06
C ALA A 350 -18.49 -4.84 -17.63
N SER A 351 -19.73 -5.00 -18.10
CA SER A 351 -20.82 -4.15 -17.62
C SER A 351 -20.93 -4.24 -16.10
N LEU A 352 -21.10 -3.10 -15.44
CA LEU A 352 -21.42 -3.08 -14.02
C LEU A 352 -22.67 -3.95 -13.78
N PRO A 353 -22.73 -4.71 -12.67
CA PRO A 353 -23.93 -5.44 -12.32
C PRO A 353 -25.10 -4.45 -12.32
N SER A 354 -26.10 -4.67 -13.17
CA SER A 354 -27.30 -3.85 -13.17
C SER A 354 -27.99 -4.03 -11.83
N SER A 355 -27.88 -3.03 -10.93
CA SER A 355 -28.75 -2.96 -9.78
C SER A 355 -30.20 -2.92 -10.30
N PRO A 356 -31.13 -3.73 -9.77
CA PRO A 356 -32.55 -3.43 -9.97
C PRO A 356 -32.82 -1.98 -9.49
N PRO A 357 -33.78 -1.25 -10.09
CA PRO A 357 -34.05 0.12 -9.72
C PRO A 357 -34.29 0.22 -8.20
N PHE A 358 -33.42 0.97 -7.54
CA PHE A 358 -33.45 1.18 -6.10
C PHE A 358 -34.72 1.97 -5.76
N GLN A 359 -35.74 1.30 -5.21
CA GLN A 359 -36.89 1.95 -4.58
C GLN A 359 -36.62 2.07 -3.08
N GLY A 360 -36.14 3.23 -2.64
CA GLY A 360 -35.97 3.48 -1.21
C GLY A 360 -34.93 4.57 -0.94
N GLY A 361 -35.42 5.79 -0.66
CA GLY A 361 -34.58 6.92 -0.32
C GLY A 361 -34.04 6.80 1.10
N TRP A 362 -32.73 7.04 1.25
CA TRP A 362 -32.11 7.72 2.38
C TRP A 362 -30.72 8.18 1.90
N LEU A 363 -30.57 9.49 1.67
CA LEU A 363 -29.26 10.16 1.62
C LEU A 363 -29.37 11.35 2.58
N PRO A 364 -28.58 11.41 3.67
CA PRO A 364 -28.23 12.69 4.25
C PRO A 364 -27.30 13.41 3.27
N SER A 365 -27.60 14.68 3.03
CA SER A 365 -26.87 15.61 2.19
C SER A 365 -25.37 15.62 2.47
N SER A 366 -24.56 15.44 1.43
CA SER A 366 -23.14 15.80 1.40
C SER A 366 -22.96 17.29 1.75
N PRO A 367 -21.95 17.68 2.55
CA PRO A 367 -21.55 19.07 2.63
C PRO A 367 -20.83 19.52 1.35
N PRO A 368 -20.90 20.81 0.99
CA PRO A 368 -20.27 21.36 -0.21
C PRO A 368 -18.75 21.45 -0.06
N PHE A 369 -18.06 21.26 -1.19
CA PHE A 369 -16.61 21.36 -1.39
C PHE A 369 -15.99 22.69 -0.96
#